data_AF-A0A1J5DM04-F1
#
_entry.id   AF-A0A1J5DM04-F1
#
_cell.length_a   1.000
_cell.length_b   1.000
_cell.length_c   1.000
_cell.angle_alpha   90.00
_cell.angle_beta   90.00
_cell.angle_gamma   90.00
#
_symmetry.space_group_name_H-M   'P 1'
#
loop_
_entity.id
_entity.type
_entity.pdbx_description
1 polymer ?
#
loop_
_entity_poly.entity_id
_entity_poly.type
_entity_poly.pdbx_seq_one_letter_code
_entity_poly.pdbx_strand_id
1 'polypeptide(L)'
;MTKLPLSFVATALLLAACDDAPKTHADVTLDVTQTDGSDLGDDSVPDQLELTDLVPDTDDVVPDAAEELPYVVLTADDYCEATVDLFCDFYLRCGRMAVTDLAECKTAFVEACNNVYEPIYRSLQASGDLAFDQTALSACGAHLATVECRKQSFDLDGPCAALWIGQRPAGQPCGLGIESFVCHPDSTCVISMATFCGECVAVAPVGQSCAGAEVTCSATAQCLDGVCVERALPGEPCGAEQPCSVGIACTGGVCGERVVVGLGDSCDQTLRCPYKSVCLGGVCVATGLLGEACAHTYECASGWCEGDVCALFLGAGEVCTLDESCQSGRCSGGVCEGLASACL
;
A
#
# COMPACT_ATOMS: atom_id res chain seq x y z
N MET A 1 -35.73 15.09 59.80
CA MET A 1 -36.00 16.48 59.36
C MET A 1 -34.62 17.01 58.96
N THR A 2 -34.25 17.24 57.71
CA THR A 2 -34.95 17.87 56.58
C THR A 2 -34.23 17.46 55.28
N LYS A 3 -34.98 17.26 54.19
CA LYS A 3 -34.50 16.99 52.82
C LYS A 3 -33.91 18.25 52.17
N LEU A 4 -32.91 18.11 51.31
CA LEU A 4 -32.78 18.88 50.05
C LEU A 4 -31.96 18.08 49.01
N PRO A 5 -32.24 18.24 47.70
CA PRO A 5 -31.78 17.35 46.63
C PRO A 5 -30.60 17.91 45.84
N LEU A 6 -29.77 17.03 45.29
CA LEU A 6 -28.76 17.38 44.28
C LEU A 6 -29.39 17.28 42.89
N SER A 7 -29.50 18.43 42.21
CA SER A 7 -29.90 18.53 40.80
C SER A 7 -28.81 18.01 39.88
N PHE A 8 -29.21 17.17 38.94
CA PHE A 8 -28.45 16.85 37.72
C PHE A 8 -28.34 18.11 36.85
N VAL A 9 -27.12 18.50 36.50
CA VAL A 9 -26.85 19.42 35.39
C VAL A 9 -26.47 18.55 34.19
N ALA A 10 -27.39 18.43 33.24
CA ALA A 10 -27.13 17.86 31.93
C ALA A 10 -26.43 18.93 31.07
N THR A 11 -25.16 18.73 30.78
CA THR A 11 -24.44 19.53 29.78
C THR A 11 -24.70 18.88 28.43
N ALA A 12 -25.51 19.55 27.60
CA ALA A 12 -25.72 19.21 26.21
C ALA A 12 -24.41 19.45 25.43
N LEU A 13 -23.82 18.38 24.89
CA LEU A 13 -22.78 18.48 23.88
C LEU A 13 -23.46 18.75 22.53
N LEU A 14 -23.24 19.94 21.97
CA LEU A 14 -23.62 20.25 20.59
C LEU A 14 -22.71 19.46 19.65
N LEU A 15 -23.32 18.63 18.79
CA LEU A 15 -22.70 18.15 17.57
C LEU A 15 -22.53 19.34 16.61
N ALA A 16 -21.28 19.66 16.25
CA ALA A 16 -20.98 20.51 15.11
C ALA A 16 -21.03 19.61 13.86
N ALA A 17 -22.05 19.83 13.03
CA ALA A 17 -22.10 19.28 11.68
C ALA A 17 -21.10 20.07 10.80
N CYS A 18 -20.34 19.36 9.98
CA CYS A 18 -19.57 19.97 8.89
C CYS A 18 -20.58 20.45 7.83
N ASP A 19 -20.68 21.77 7.65
CA ASP A 19 -21.51 22.42 6.64
C ASP A 19 -20.90 22.24 5.25
N ASP A 20 -21.70 21.73 4.31
CA ASP A 20 -21.39 21.66 2.88
C ASP A 20 -21.39 23.06 2.25
N ALA A 21 -20.25 23.48 1.70
CA ALA A 21 -20.16 24.65 0.82
C ALA A 21 -20.23 24.23 -0.66
N PRO A 22 -21.00 24.93 -1.51
CA PRO A 22 -21.16 24.57 -2.92
C PRO A 22 -19.91 24.90 -3.74
N LYS A 23 -19.37 23.90 -4.44
CA LYS A 23 -18.30 24.04 -5.42
C LYS A 23 -18.81 24.78 -6.65
N THR A 24 -18.33 26.00 -6.89
CA THR A 24 -18.43 26.67 -8.20
C THR A 24 -17.31 26.16 -9.11
N HIS A 25 -17.68 25.48 -10.18
CA HIS A 25 -16.79 25.12 -11.27
C HIS A 25 -16.31 26.38 -12.00
N ALA A 26 -14.99 26.58 -12.06
CA ALA A 26 -14.36 27.49 -13.01
C ALA A 26 -13.90 26.67 -14.22
N ASP A 27 -14.41 27.04 -15.39
CA ASP A 27 -13.94 26.57 -16.70
C ASP A 27 -12.44 26.90 -16.85
N VAL A 28 -11.63 25.88 -17.10
CA VAL A 28 -10.25 26.03 -17.57
C VAL A 28 -10.23 25.64 -19.04
N THR A 29 -10.20 26.64 -19.90
CA THR A 29 -9.85 26.50 -21.32
C THR A 29 -8.33 26.32 -21.44
N LEU A 30 -7.91 25.12 -21.85
CA LEU A 30 -6.55 24.82 -22.27
C LEU A 30 -6.39 25.19 -23.75
N ASP A 31 -5.57 26.20 -24.02
CA ASP A 31 -5.11 26.59 -25.35
C ASP A 31 -3.77 25.87 -25.62
N VAL A 32 -3.78 24.88 -26.50
CA VAL A 32 -2.59 24.13 -26.92
C VAL A 32 -2.13 24.69 -28.25
N THR A 33 -1.13 25.58 -28.21
CA THR A 33 -0.43 26.01 -29.42
C THR A 33 0.62 24.97 -29.81
N GLN A 34 0.33 24.26 -30.89
CA GLN A 34 1.21 23.38 -31.64
C GLN A 34 2.28 24.22 -32.37
N THR A 35 3.56 23.85 -32.23
CA THR A 35 4.65 24.37 -33.08
C THR A 35 5.31 23.21 -33.83
N ASP A 36 5.19 23.27 -35.15
CA ASP A 36 5.87 22.44 -36.13
C ASP A 36 7.38 22.74 -36.23
N GLY A 37 8.14 21.69 -36.56
CA GLY A 37 9.03 21.73 -37.73
C GLY A 37 10.53 21.97 -37.49
N SER A 38 11.34 21.00 -37.98
CA SER A 38 12.58 21.11 -38.79
C SER A 38 13.48 19.89 -38.46
N ASP A 39 13.74 18.90 -39.32
CA ASP A 39 14.27 18.84 -40.69
C ASP A 39 15.82 18.72 -40.79
N LEU A 40 16.24 17.72 -41.59
CA LEU A 40 17.53 17.35 -42.20
C LEU A 40 18.78 16.95 -41.38
N GLY A 41 19.34 15.80 -41.78
CA GLY A 41 20.70 15.35 -41.45
C GLY A 41 21.07 14.00 -42.10
N ASP A 42 21.22 14.03 -43.42
CA ASP A 42 21.80 12.98 -44.29
C ASP A 42 23.31 12.86 -44.10
N ASP A 43 23.87 11.64 -44.05
CA ASP A 43 25.13 11.29 -44.75
C ASP A 43 25.58 9.82 -44.56
N SER A 44 25.53 9.09 -45.67
CA SER A 44 26.67 8.39 -46.33
C SER A 44 27.44 7.22 -45.65
N VAL A 45 27.28 6.07 -46.33
CA VAL A 45 27.95 4.72 -46.33
C VAL A 45 29.50 4.78 -46.52
N PRO A 46 30.30 3.71 -46.21
CA PRO A 46 30.52 2.55 -47.13
C PRO A 46 30.59 1.19 -46.39
N ASP A 47 30.00 0.09 -46.87
CA ASP A 47 30.32 -0.81 -48.00
C ASP A 47 31.36 -1.91 -47.69
N GLN A 48 30.91 -3.16 -47.94
CA GLN A 48 31.60 -4.45 -48.15
C GLN A 48 32.10 -5.30 -46.97
N LEU A 49 31.52 -6.52 -46.86
CA LEU A 49 32.11 -7.73 -47.44
C LEU A 49 31.13 -8.92 -47.45
N GLU A 50 31.03 -9.54 -48.63
CA GLU A 50 30.22 -10.68 -48.97
C GLU A 50 30.65 -11.97 -48.24
N LEU A 51 29.68 -12.73 -47.74
CA LEU A 51 29.80 -14.19 -47.62
C LEU A 51 28.44 -14.82 -47.91
N THR A 52 28.28 -15.22 -49.16
CA THR A 52 27.16 -15.99 -49.70
C THR A 52 27.29 -17.45 -49.26
N ASP A 53 26.27 -17.98 -48.56
CA ASP A 53 25.92 -19.40 -48.63
C ASP A 53 24.50 -19.66 -48.08
N LEU A 54 23.60 -20.01 -49.01
CA LEU A 54 22.44 -20.90 -48.89
C LEU A 54 21.42 -20.61 -47.76
N VAL A 55 20.60 -19.58 -47.97
CA VAL A 55 19.31 -19.45 -47.28
C VAL A 55 18.22 -20.03 -48.19
N PRO A 56 17.36 -20.95 -47.71
CA PRO A 56 16.21 -21.43 -48.48
C PRO A 56 15.22 -20.29 -48.74
N ASP A 57 14.69 -20.22 -49.96
CA ASP A 57 13.59 -19.32 -50.35
C ASP A 57 12.40 -19.48 -49.39
N THR A 58 12.26 -18.50 -48.50
CA THR A 58 11.03 -18.21 -47.76
C THR A 58 10.47 -16.88 -48.28
N ASP A 59 10.30 -16.78 -49.60
CA ASP A 59 9.48 -15.74 -50.19
C ASP A 59 8.01 -16.08 -49.90
N ASP A 60 7.26 -15.07 -49.44
CA ASP A 60 5.81 -15.05 -49.19
C ASP A 60 5.27 -15.48 -47.81
N VAL A 61 6.00 -15.20 -46.73
CA VAL A 61 5.31 -14.89 -45.44
C VAL A 61 5.50 -13.41 -45.17
N VAL A 62 4.60 -12.59 -45.71
CA VAL A 62 4.37 -11.24 -45.17
C VAL A 62 4.09 -11.47 -43.68
N PRO A 63 4.90 -10.95 -42.74
CA PRO A 63 4.54 -11.02 -41.34
C PRO A 63 3.21 -10.29 -41.23
N ASP A 64 2.14 -11.06 -40.97
CA ASP A 64 0.82 -10.53 -40.67
C ASP A 64 1.05 -9.39 -39.69
N ALA A 65 0.53 -8.20 -40.07
CA ALA A 65 0.68 -6.98 -39.30
C ALA A 65 0.49 -7.35 -37.83
N ALA A 66 1.56 -7.24 -37.03
CA ALA A 66 1.55 -7.63 -35.64
C ALA A 66 0.29 -7.02 -35.04
N GLU A 67 -0.70 -7.86 -34.70
CA GLU A 67 -1.93 -7.42 -34.07
C GLU A 67 -1.47 -6.64 -32.85
N GLU A 68 -1.61 -5.31 -32.89
CA GLU A 68 -1.37 -4.46 -31.73
C GLU A 68 -2.40 -4.92 -30.70
N LEU A 69 -1.98 -5.84 -29.83
CA LEU A 69 -2.81 -6.31 -28.75
C LEU A 69 -3.21 -5.06 -27.95
N PRO A 70 -4.50 -4.89 -27.67
CA PRO A 70 -4.98 -3.69 -27.00
C PRO A 70 -4.20 -3.53 -25.69
N TYR A 71 -3.61 -2.35 -25.51
CA TYR A 71 -2.95 -1.99 -24.27
C TYR A 71 -3.99 -2.06 -23.14
N VAL A 72 -3.87 -3.06 -22.28
CA VAL A 72 -4.76 -3.22 -21.12
C VAL A 72 -4.30 -2.26 -20.04
N VAL A 73 -5.11 -1.24 -19.76
CA VAL A 73 -4.91 -0.34 -18.62
C VAL A 73 -5.33 -1.09 -17.37
N LEU A 74 -4.37 -1.42 -16.51
CA LEU A 74 -4.64 -2.04 -15.22
C LEU A 74 -5.26 -1.03 -14.26
N THR A 75 -6.26 -1.47 -13.52
CA THR A 75 -6.94 -0.71 -12.48
C THR A 75 -6.75 -1.36 -11.11
N ALA A 76 -7.33 -0.77 -10.07
CA ALA A 76 -7.31 -1.40 -8.75
C ALA A 76 -8.04 -2.75 -8.72
N ASP A 77 -9.01 -2.97 -9.62
CA ASP A 77 -9.74 -4.24 -9.75
C ASP A 77 -8.87 -5.38 -10.30
N ASP A 78 -7.71 -5.04 -10.86
CA ASP A 78 -6.77 -6.00 -11.43
C ASP A 78 -5.55 -6.20 -10.52
N TYR A 79 -5.46 -5.49 -9.40
CA TYR A 79 -4.23 -5.40 -8.61
C TYR A 79 -3.75 -6.76 -8.12
N CYS A 80 -4.65 -7.55 -7.52
CA CYS A 80 -4.28 -8.80 -6.89
C CYS A 80 -3.86 -9.85 -7.92
N GLU A 81 -4.60 -9.98 -9.01
CA GLU A 81 -4.29 -10.87 -10.13
C GLU A 81 -3.02 -10.43 -10.87
N ALA A 82 -2.79 -9.13 -11.02
CA ALA A 82 -1.60 -8.60 -11.69
C ALA A 82 -0.32 -8.73 -10.83
N THR A 83 -0.45 -8.83 -9.50
CA THR A 83 0.70 -8.87 -8.58
C THR A 83 0.96 -10.21 -7.93
N VAL A 84 0.05 -11.19 -8.07
CA VAL A 84 0.19 -12.49 -7.39
C VAL A 84 1.48 -13.22 -7.79
N ASP A 85 1.84 -13.26 -9.07
CA ASP A 85 3.03 -13.97 -9.54
C ASP A 85 4.31 -13.38 -8.95
N LEU A 86 4.40 -12.05 -9.02
CA LEU A 86 5.48 -11.25 -8.45
C LEU A 86 5.69 -11.55 -6.95
N PHE A 87 4.63 -11.39 -6.16
CA PHE A 87 4.74 -11.52 -4.71
C PHE A 87 4.92 -12.97 -4.29
N CYS A 88 4.27 -13.92 -4.95
CA CYS A 88 4.42 -15.34 -4.59
C CYS A 88 5.81 -15.90 -4.90
N ASP A 89 6.41 -15.53 -6.02
CA ASP A 89 7.80 -15.89 -6.31
C ASP A 89 8.75 -15.34 -5.23
N PHE A 90 8.55 -14.08 -4.84
CA PHE A 90 9.31 -13.46 -3.76
C PHE A 90 9.05 -14.16 -2.40
N TYR A 91 7.79 -14.43 -2.06
CA TYR A 91 7.43 -15.02 -0.77
C TYR A 91 7.93 -16.44 -0.61
N LEU A 92 7.86 -17.27 -1.64
CA LEU A 92 8.41 -18.62 -1.58
C LEU A 92 9.93 -18.60 -1.47
N ARG A 93 10.60 -17.76 -2.28
CA ARG A 93 12.05 -17.60 -2.22
C ARG A 93 12.53 -17.14 -0.84
N CYS A 94 11.75 -16.27 -0.19
CA CYS A 94 12.12 -15.64 1.06
C CYS A 94 11.43 -16.23 2.31
N GLY A 95 10.66 -17.31 2.17
CA GLY A 95 9.93 -17.92 3.28
C GLY A 95 8.93 -16.98 3.96
N ARG A 96 8.31 -16.04 3.21
CA ARG A 96 7.43 -15.00 3.75
C ARG A 96 5.97 -15.36 3.82
N MET A 97 5.57 -16.53 3.33
CA MET A 97 4.19 -16.99 3.41
C MET A 97 4.16 -18.45 3.88
N ALA A 98 3.21 -18.78 4.74
CA ALA A 98 3.00 -20.08 5.34
C ALA A 98 2.32 -21.06 4.36
N VAL A 99 3.01 -21.31 3.24
CA VAL A 99 2.55 -22.14 2.13
C VAL A 99 3.71 -22.98 1.61
N THR A 100 3.40 -24.10 0.97
CA THR A 100 4.40 -25.09 0.56
C THR A 100 4.82 -24.99 -0.89
N ASP A 101 3.98 -24.39 -1.74
CA ASP A 101 4.24 -24.23 -3.16
C ASP A 101 3.57 -22.98 -3.76
N LEU A 102 3.83 -22.76 -5.04
CA LEU A 102 3.33 -21.60 -5.80
C LEU A 102 1.82 -21.63 -5.99
N ALA A 103 1.20 -22.80 -6.12
CA ALA A 103 -0.24 -22.88 -6.28
C ALA A 103 -0.95 -22.47 -4.99
N GLU A 104 -0.48 -23.00 -3.85
CA GLU A 104 -1.01 -22.65 -2.54
C GLU A 104 -0.77 -21.15 -2.23
N CYS A 105 0.41 -20.62 -2.57
CA CYS A 105 0.68 -19.18 -2.43
C CYS A 105 -0.32 -18.35 -3.22
N LYS A 106 -0.53 -18.67 -4.51
CA LYS A 106 -1.42 -17.90 -5.39
C LYS A 106 -2.84 -17.88 -4.86
N THR A 107 -3.36 -19.05 -4.46
CA THR A 107 -4.70 -19.16 -3.88
C THR A 107 -4.83 -18.33 -2.61
N ALA A 108 -3.90 -18.48 -1.66
CA ALA A 108 -3.94 -17.74 -0.41
C ALA A 108 -3.76 -16.23 -0.61
N PHE A 109 -2.86 -15.82 -1.51
CA PHE A 109 -2.59 -14.42 -1.81
C PHE A 109 -3.81 -13.74 -2.45
N VAL A 110 -4.36 -14.30 -3.53
CA VAL A 110 -5.51 -13.69 -4.22
C VAL A 110 -6.71 -13.64 -3.29
N GLU A 111 -6.98 -14.68 -2.51
CA GLU A 111 -8.09 -14.65 -1.57
C GLU A 111 -7.91 -13.57 -0.49
N ALA A 112 -6.74 -13.49 0.16
CA ALA A 112 -6.49 -12.45 1.14
C ALA A 112 -6.50 -11.05 0.51
N CYS A 113 -5.89 -10.90 -0.66
CA CYS A 113 -5.78 -9.63 -1.36
C CYS A 113 -7.16 -9.09 -1.80
N ASN A 114 -7.97 -9.91 -2.48
CA ASN A 114 -9.26 -9.50 -3.02
C ASN A 114 -10.28 -9.20 -1.91
N ASN A 115 -10.15 -9.85 -0.74
CA ASN A 115 -11.11 -9.67 0.35
C ASN A 115 -10.69 -8.60 1.37
N VAL A 116 -9.39 -8.33 1.50
CA VAL A 116 -8.89 -7.37 2.49
C VAL A 116 -8.49 -6.05 1.85
N TYR A 117 -7.63 -6.08 0.83
CA TYR A 117 -6.94 -4.90 0.33
C TYR A 117 -7.61 -4.30 -0.91
N GLU A 118 -7.96 -5.12 -1.89
CA GLU A 118 -8.50 -4.65 -3.17
C GLU A 118 -9.73 -3.75 -3.03
N PRO A 119 -10.73 -4.05 -2.18
CA PRO A 119 -11.91 -3.19 -2.11
C PRO A 119 -11.59 -1.81 -1.51
N ILE A 120 -10.54 -1.70 -0.69
CA ILE A 120 -10.01 -0.41 -0.23
C ILE A 120 -9.42 0.35 -1.41
N TYR A 121 -8.54 -0.29 -2.18
CA TYR A 121 -7.90 0.36 -3.34
C TYR A 121 -8.91 0.77 -4.41
N ARG A 122 -9.89 -0.09 -4.70
CA ARG A 122 -11.02 0.20 -5.60
C ARG A 122 -11.81 1.41 -5.13
N SER A 123 -12.16 1.46 -3.83
CA SER A 123 -12.91 2.58 -3.26
C SER A 123 -12.13 3.90 -3.39
N LEU A 124 -10.82 3.88 -3.09
CA LEU A 124 -9.96 5.07 -3.18
C LEU A 124 -9.69 5.49 -4.63
N GLN A 125 -9.56 4.55 -5.56
CA GLN A 125 -9.42 4.87 -6.98
C GLN A 125 -10.71 5.46 -7.55
N ALA A 126 -11.88 4.90 -7.16
CA ALA A 126 -13.17 5.41 -7.58
C ALA A 126 -13.46 6.83 -7.07
N SER A 127 -12.95 7.20 -5.89
CA SER A 127 -13.02 8.58 -5.37
C SER A 127 -11.97 9.53 -5.98
N GLY A 128 -11.02 9.00 -6.75
CA GLY A 128 -9.92 9.76 -7.33
C GLY A 128 -8.79 10.07 -6.34
N ASP A 129 -8.72 9.35 -5.22
CA ASP A 129 -7.74 9.55 -4.15
C ASP A 129 -6.48 8.70 -4.33
N LEU A 130 -6.56 7.68 -5.18
CA LEU A 130 -5.50 6.72 -5.43
C LEU A 130 -5.41 6.41 -6.93
N ALA A 131 -4.20 6.30 -7.46
CA ALA A 131 -3.95 5.81 -8.80
C ALA A 131 -3.00 4.61 -8.78
N PHE A 132 -3.27 3.63 -9.63
CA PHE A 132 -2.38 2.50 -9.86
C PHE A 132 -1.36 2.85 -10.95
N ASP A 133 -0.06 2.61 -10.70
CA ASP A 133 1.01 2.86 -11.67
C ASP A 133 1.57 1.53 -12.22
N GLN A 134 1.21 1.22 -13.47
CA GLN A 134 1.66 0.03 -14.19
C GLN A 134 3.16 0.05 -14.52
N THR A 135 3.77 1.23 -14.65
CA THR A 135 5.22 1.35 -14.82
C THR A 135 5.93 0.98 -13.52
N ALA A 136 5.41 1.46 -12.39
CA ALA A 136 5.90 1.08 -11.07
C ALA A 136 5.74 -0.42 -10.79
N LEU A 137 4.67 -1.06 -11.30
CA LEU A 137 4.50 -2.52 -11.22
C LEU A 137 5.66 -3.27 -11.87
N SER A 138 6.07 -2.86 -13.06
CA SER A 138 7.21 -3.48 -13.76
C SER A 138 8.52 -3.27 -13.00
N ALA A 139 8.72 -2.08 -12.41
CA ALA A 139 9.89 -1.77 -11.59
C ALA A 139 9.92 -2.59 -10.29
N CYS A 140 8.76 -2.76 -9.64
CA CYS A 140 8.60 -3.64 -8.48
C CYS A 140 8.91 -5.11 -8.86
N GLY A 141 8.45 -5.56 -10.02
CA GLY A 141 8.89 -6.77 -10.74
C GLY A 141 10.38 -7.03 -10.68
N ALA A 142 11.12 -6.17 -11.36
CA ALA A 142 12.57 -6.28 -11.47
C ALA A 142 13.27 -6.25 -10.10
N HIS A 143 12.75 -5.42 -9.18
CA HIS A 143 13.26 -5.30 -7.82
C HIS A 143 13.07 -6.58 -7.01
N LEU A 144 11.83 -7.07 -6.87
CA LEU A 144 11.53 -8.26 -6.05
C LEU A 144 12.16 -9.54 -6.59
N ALA A 145 12.43 -9.62 -7.90
CA ALA A 145 13.18 -10.72 -8.48
C ALA A 145 14.63 -10.82 -7.98
N THR A 146 15.24 -9.71 -7.56
CA THR A 146 16.69 -9.63 -7.30
C THR A 146 17.06 -9.17 -5.90
N VAL A 147 16.18 -8.43 -5.21
CA VAL A 147 16.43 -7.90 -3.86
C VAL A 147 16.70 -9.04 -2.88
N GLU A 148 17.67 -8.83 -1.98
CA GLU A 148 17.90 -9.73 -0.84
C GLU A 148 16.67 -9.73 0.08
N CYS A 149 16.22 -10.91 0.51
CA CYS A 149 15.01 -11.06 1.33
C CYS A 149 14.97 -10.17 2.58
N ARG A 150 16.12 -9.89 3.19
CA ARG A 150 16.26 -9.03 4.38
C ARG A 150 16.20 -7.52 4.08
N LYS A 151 16.44 -7.10 2.83
CA LYS A 151 16.46 -5.69 2.44
C LYS A 151 15.07 -5.16 2.08
N GLN A 152 14.13 -6.05 1.73
CA GLN A 152 12.73 -5.69 1.48
C GLN A 152 11.94 -5.72 2.80
N SER A 153 12.00 -4.69 3.64
CA SER A 153 11.42 -4.79 5.00
C SER A 153 9.89 -4.92 4.99
N PHE A 154 9.24 -4.21 4.07
CA PHE A 154 7.82 -4.26 3.78
C PHE A 154 7.59 -4.62 2.31
N ASP A 155 6.41 -5.13 1.96
CA ASP A 155 6.14 -5.56 0.58
C ASP A 155 6.16 -4.38 -0.39
N LEU A 156 5.73 -3.21 0.08
CA LEU A 156 5.71 -1.96 -0.69
C LEU A 156 6.92 -1.05 -0.40
N ASP A 157 8.09 -1.61 -0.08
CA ASP A 157 9.34 -0.84 0.01
C ASP A 157 10.03 -0.68 -1.35
N GLY A 158 10.92 0.33 -1.45
CA GLY A 158 11.76 0.55 -2.62
C GLY A 158 10.91 0.90 -3.85
N PRO A 159 11.23 0.35 -5.04
CA PRO A 159 10.42 0.56 -6.24
C PRO A 159 8.94 0.16 -6.10
N CYS A 160 8.60 -0.75 -5.17
CA CYS A 160 7.22 -1.17 -4.94
C CYS A 160 6.39 -0.11 -4.21
N ALA A 161 7.01 0.88 -3.55
CA ALA A 161 6.31 1.99 -2.92
C ALA A 161 5.55 2.86 -3.92
N ALA A 162 5.97 2.85 -5.19
CA ALA A 162 5.37 3.65 -6.26
C ALA A 162 4.19 2.95 -6.97
N LEU A 163 3.85 1.70 -6.58
CA LEU A 163 2.70 0.97 -7.15
C LEU A 163 1.38 1.76 -7.02
N TRP A 164 1.25 2.46 -5.89
CA TRP A 164 0.08 3.25 -5.55
C TRP A 164 0.48 4.71 -5.35
N ILE A 165 -0.16 5.59 -6.11
CA ILE A 165 0.11 7.03 -6.07
C ILE A 165 -1.10 7.73 -5.49
N GLY A 166 -0.95 8.26 -4.28
CA GLY A 166 -1.96 9.13 -3.69
C GLY A 166 -2.13 10.40 -4.49
N GLN A 167 -3.37 10.89 -4.56
CA GLN A 167 -3.75 12.02 -5.41
C GLN A 167 -4.04 13.30 -4.61
N ARG A 168 -4.09 13.23 -3.27
CA ARG A 168 -4.43 14.37 -2.42
C ARG A 168 -3.20 15.26 -2.21
N PRO A 169 -3.15 16.49 -2.74
CA PRO A 169 -2.05 17.40 -2.48
C PRO A 169 -2.02 17.85 -1.00
N ALA A 170 -0.92 18.48 -0.60
CA ALA A 170 -0.83 19.12 0.70
C ALA A 170 -2.00 20.11 0.93
N GLY A 171 -2.54 20.13 2.14
CA GLY A 171 -3.74 20.91 2.50
C GLY A 171 -5.05 20.12 2.46
N GLN A 172 -5.06 18.94 1.85
CA GLN A 172 -6.27 18.12 1.72
C GLN A 172 -6.45 17.18 2.92
N PRO A 173 -7.70 16.80 3.24
CA PRO A 173 -7.94 15.86 4.32
C PRO A 173 -7.38 14.47 4.01
N CYS A 174 -7.02 13.77 5.07
CA CYS A 174 -6.67 12.35 5.09
C CYS A 174 -7.12 11.76 6.43
N GLY A 175 -6.90 10.46 6.67
CA GLY A 175 -7.23 9.89 7.98
C GLY A 175 -6.72 8.48 8.19
N LEU A 176 -7.05 7.94 9.36
CA LEU A 176 -6.58 6.64 9.83
C LEU A 176 -6.86 5.50 8.86
N GLY A 177 -5.90 4.58 8.73
CA GLY A 177 -5.99 3.35 7.95
C GLY A 177 -5.63 3.47 6.46
N ILE A 178 -5.56 4.69 5.92
CA ILE A 178 -5.26 4.97 4.50
C ILE A 178 -4.19 6.06 4.33
N GLU A 179 -3.54 6.46 5.42
CA GLU A 179 -2.60 7.58 5.54
C GLU A 179 -1.50 7.53 4.48
N SER A 180 -0.98 6.33 4.22
CA SER A 180 0.11 6.07 3.30
C SER A 180 -0.32 6.02 1.83
N PHE A 181 -1.62 5.99 1.56
CA PHE A 181 -2.15 5.78 0.22
C PHE A 181 -2.73 7.04 -0.40
N VAL A 182 -3.40 7.90 0.37
CA VAL A 182 -4.18 8.99 -0.24
C VAL A 182 -3.39 10.27 -0.53
N CYS A 183 -2.38 10.57 0.28
CA CYS A 183 -1.57 11.78 0.10
C CYS A 183 -0.62 11.65 -1.08
N HIS A 184 -0.44 12.74 -1.82
CA HIS A 184 0.49 12.83 -2.94
C HIS A 184 1.92 12.50 -2.48
N PRO A 185 2.78 11.89 -3.34
CA PRO A 185 4.13 11.44 -2.93
C PRO A 185 5.06 12.51 -2.31
N ASP A 186 4.76 13.79 -2.49
CA ASP A 186 5.45 14.93 -1.88
C ASP A 186 4.79 15.43 -0.57
N SER A 187 3.87 14.65 -0.01
CA SER A 187 3.17 14.94 1.23
C SER A 187 2.93 13.67 2.06
N THR A 188 2.59 13.84 3.33
CA THR A 188 2.26 12.75 4.24
C THR A 188 1.06 13.10 5.09
N CYS A 189 0.27 12.10 5.49
CA CYS A 189 -0.88 12.33 6.34
C CYS A 189 -0.45 12.57 7.79
N VAL A 190 -0.73 13.76 8.32
CA VAL A 190 -0.51 14.10 9.72
C VAL A 190 -1.84 14.02 10.46
N ILE A 191 -1.99 13.02 11.32
CA ILE A 191 -3.26 12.77 12.04
C ILE A 191 -3.32 13.57 13.34
N SER A 192 -4.45 14.25 13.55
CA SER A 192 -4.82 14.84 14.83
C SER A 192 -5.24 13.79 15.83
N MET A 193 -4.61 13.77 17.01
CA MET A 193 -5.04 12.91 18.12
C MET A 193 -6.43 13.26 18.67
N ALA A 194 -6.95 14.45 18.39
CA ALA A 194 -8.25 14.89 18.91
C ALA A 194 -9.42 14.35 18.09
N THR A 195 -9.23 14.23 16.77
CA THR A 195 -10.31 13.87 15.83
C THR A 195 -10.04 12.56 15.09
N PHE A 196 -8.80 12.06 15.13
CA PHE A 196 -8.31 10.98 14.27
C PHE A 196 -8.44 11.26 12.76
N CYS A 197 -8.69 12.52 12.42
CA CYS A 197 -8.58 13.07 11.07
C CYS A 197 -7.24 13.75 10.90
N GLY A 198 -6.73 13.69 9.67
CA GLY A 198 -5.48 14.32 9.32
C GLY A 198 -5.60 15.25 8.14
N GLU A 199 -4.47 15.86 7.84
CA GLU A 199 -4.25 16.66 6.66
C GLU A 199 -2.98 16.14 5.97
N CYS A 200 -2.99 16.09 4.64
CA CYS A 200 -1.77 15.87 3.89
C CYS A 200 -0.89 17.09 4.07
N VAL A 201 0.32 16.92 4.61
CA VAL A 201 1.28 18.00 4.80
C VAL A 201 2.51 17.73 3.96
N ALA A 202 3.01 18.77 3.30
CA ALA A 202 4.18 18.67 2.44
C ALA A 202 5.39 18.11 3.22
N VAL A 203 6.12 17.20 2.56
CA VAL A 203 7.37 16.66 3.11
C VAL A 203 8.59 17.36 2.51
N ALA A 204 9.60 17.58 3.35
CA ALA A 204 10.92 17.99 2.90
C ALA A 204 11.71 16.76 2.40
N PRO A 205 12.37 16.86 1.22
CA PRO A 205 13.26 15.82 0.75
C PRO A 205 14.55 15.80 1.57
N VAL A 206 15.32 14.71 1.44
CA VAL A 206 16.63 14.55 2.08
C VAL A 206 17.54 15.76 1.79
N GLY A 207 18.24 16.22 2.82
CA GLY A 207 19.12 17.38 2.80
C GLY A 207 18.41 18.74 2.92
N GLN A 208 17.07 18.78 2.86
CA GLN A 208 16.31 20.01 3.07
C GLN A 208 15.95 20.22 4.54
N SER A 209 15.63 21.47 4.86
CA SER A 209 15.21 21.87 6.20
C SER A 209 13.88 21.23 6.57
N CYS A 210 13.83 20.62 7.75
CA CYS A 210 12.62 20.22 8.46
C CYS A 210 12.43 21.02 9.75
N ALA A 211 13.13 22.16 9.88
CA ALA A 211 12.95 23.08 10.99
C ALA A 211 11.63 23.86 10.84
N GLY A 212 10.51 23.22 11.17
CA GLY A 212 9.16 23.78 11.18
C GLY A 212 8.18 22.77 11.77
N ALA A 213 7.16 23.22 12.51
CA ALA A 213 6.19 22.32 13.16
C ALA A 213 5.27 21.57 12.17
N GLU A 214 5.19 22.05 10.93
CA GLU A 214 4.32 21.50 9.88
C GLU A 214 5.08 20.61 8.88
N VAL A 215 6.37 20.85 8.64
CA VAL A 215 7.12 20.10 7.61
C VAL A 215 7.77 18.86 8.21
N THR A 216 7.36 17.70 7.71
CA THR A 216 8.00 16.42 8.04
C THR A 216 8.97 16.01 6.93
N CYS A 217 9.79 14.99 7.16
CA CYS A 217 10.63 14.41 6.10
C CYS A 217 9.85 13.34 5.35
N SER A 218 10.31 12.99 4.13
CA SER A 218 9.75 11.85 3.40
C SER A 218 9.76 10.56 4.24
N ALA A 219 8.94 9.57 3.87
CA ALA A 219 8.79 8.32 4.64
C ALA A 219 10.10 7.56 4.87
N THR A 220 11.10 7.76 4.01
CA THR A 220 12.44 7.14 4.08
C THR A 220 13.45 7.95 4.89
N ALA A 221 13.07 9.13 5.37
CA ALA A 221 13.94 10.08 6.04
C ALA A 221 13.41 10.45 7.43
N GLN A 222 14.20 11.23 8.14
CA GLN A 222 13.83 11.77 9.43
C GLN A 222 14.46 13.13 9.69
N CYS A 223 13.80 13.93 10.53
CA CYS A 223 14.31 15.23 10.90
C CYS A 223 15.36 15.09 11.99
N LEU A 224 16.62 15.39 11.67
CA LEU A 224 17.73 15.42 12.59
C LEU A 224 18.40 16.80 12.53
N ASP A 225 18.51 17.46 13.68
CA ASP A 225 19.08 18.81 13.80
C ASP A 225 18.52 19.82 12.79
N GLY A 226 17.22 19.69 12.47
CA GLY A 226 16.50 20.57 11.55
C GLY A 226 16.71 20.25 10.07
N VAL A 227 17.36 19.13 9.72
CA VAL A 227 17.55 18.68 8.33
C VAL A 227 17.03 17.26 8.14
N CYS A 228 16.43 16.98 6.99
CA CYS A 228 16.02 15.63 6.63
C CYS A 228 17.23 14.76 6.28
N VAL A 229 17.43 13.69 7.05
CA VAL A 229 18.51 12.71 6.86
C VAL A 229 17.90 11.35 6.56
N GLU A 230 18.49 10.62 5.62
CA GLU A 230 18.07 9.25 5.30
C GLU A 230 18.19 8.33 6.50
N ARG A 231 17.23 7.41 6.61
CA ARG A 231 17.29 6.34 7.60
C ARG A 231 18.19 5.21 7.08
N ALA A 232 18.97 4.62 7.98
CA ALA A 232 19.76 3.43 7.68
C ALA A 232 18.86 2.21 7.44
N LEU A 233 19.17 1.44 6.41
CA LEU A 233 18.49 0.20 6.04
C LEU A 233 18.99 -0.98 6.90
N PRO A 234 18.28 -2.12 6.92
CA PRO A 234 18.77 -3.34 7.57
C PRO A 234 20.22 -3.67 7.21
N GLY A 235 21.06 -3.94 8.22
CA GLY A 235 22.48 -4.25 8.06
C GLY A 235 23.41 -3.04 7.84
N GLU A 236 22.88 -1.84 7.71
CA GLU A 236 23.67 -0.60 7.62
C GLU A 236 24.08 -0.09 9.00
N PRO A 237 25.19 0.67 9.10
CA PRO A 237 25.59 1.31 10.35
C PRO A 237 24.51 2.28 10.83
N CYS A 238 24.35 2.36 12.16
CA CYS A 238 23.37 3.25 12.77
C CYS A 238 23.87 3.90 14.05
N GLY A 239 23.23 5.02 14.40
CA GLY A 239 23.52 5.78 15.61
C GLY A 239 22.58 6.98 15.76
N ALA A 240 22.95 7.91 16.63
CA ALA A 240 22.19 9.14 16.84
C ALA A 240 22.06 9.97 15.56
N GLU A 241 23.10 9.96 14.72
CA GLU A 241 23.16 10.76 13.49
C GLU A 241 22.53 10.06 12.28
N GLN A 242 22.27 8.76 12.38
CA GLN A 242 21.69 7.97 11.29
C GLN A 242 20.94 6.78 11.91
N PRO A 243 19.68 6.97 12.31
CA PRO A 243 18.90 5.88 12.88
C PRO A 243 18.27 5.03 11.79
N CYS A 244 17.79 3.88 12.22
CA CYS A 244 17.23 2.88 11.33
C CYS A 244 15.89 3.31 10.72
N SER A 245 15.55 2.61 9.63
CA SER A 245 14.21 2.61 9.06
C SER A 245 13.17 2.25 10.13
N VAL A 246 11.95 2.77 9.95
CA VAL A 246 10.89 2.64 10.94
C VAL A 246 10.63 1.17 11.25
N GLY A 247 10.55 0.87 12.56
CA GLY A 247 10.30 -0.46 13.13
C GLY A 247 11.48 -1.43 13.02
N ILE A 248 12.69 -0.91 12.87
CA ILE A 248 13.94 -1.65 13.04
C ILE A 248 14.77 -0.98 14.14
N ALA A 249 15.36 -1.79 15.02
CA ALA A 249 16.18 -1.28 16.12
C ALA A 249 17.66 -1.20 15.74
N CYS A 250 18.34 -0.17 16.24
CA CYS A 250 19.80 -0.06 16.15
C CYS A 250 20.45 -0.85 17.30
N THR A 251 21.11 -1.96 16.99
CA THR A 251 21.76 -2.82 18.01
C THR A 251 23.22 -3.00 17.65
N GLY A 252 24.12 -2.66 18.59
CA GLY A 252 25.57 -2.76 18.34
C GLY A 252 26.07 -1.84 17.22
N GLY A 253 25.36 -0.74 16.94
CA GLY A 253 25.70 0.20 15.88
C GLY A 253 25.33 -0.27 14.47
N VAL A 254 24.49 -1.30 14.35
CA VAL A 254 23.97 -1.79 13.06
C VAL A 254 22.44 -1.91 13.15
N CYS A 255 21.76 -1.52 12.08
CA CYS A 255 20.32 -1.71 11.99
C CYS A 255 19.99 -3.19 11.93
N GLY A 256 19.12 -3.62 12.84
CA GLY A 256 18.62 -4.99 12.88
C GLY A 256 17.93 -5.40 11.59
N GLU A 257 17.63 -6.69 11.49
CA GLU A 257 16.81 -7.23 10.41
C GLU A 257 15.43 -7.56 10.97
N ARG A 258 14.38 -7.36 10.17
CA ARG A 258 13.10 -8.02 10.46
C ARG A 258 13.24 -9.47 10.01
N VAL A 259 13.19 -10.38 10.96
CA VAL A 259 13.31 -11.81 10.69
C VAL A 259 11.92 -12.40 10.61
N VAL A 260 11.62 -13.04 9.48
CA VAL A 260 10.44 -13.89 9.36
C VAL A 260 10.84 -15.30 9.81
N VAL A 261 10.16 -15.82 10.83
CA VAL A 261 10.40 -17.16 11.39
C VAL A 261 9.42 -18.18 10.82
N GLY A 262 9.58 -19.48 11.08
CA GLY A 262 8.66 -20.51 10.59
C GLY A 262 7.40 -20.67 11.44
N LEU A 263 6.44 -21.45 10.94
CA LEU A 263 5.33 -21.94 11.76
C LEU A 263 5.86 -22.77 12.94
N GLY A 264 5.30 -22.57 14.12
CA GLY A 264 5.72 -23.22 15.36
C GLY A 264 6.94 -22.58 16.04
N ASP A 265 7.62 -21.64 15.38
CA ASP A 265 8.72 -20.89 15.99
C ASP A 265 8.20 -19.76 16.89
N SER A 266 9.08 -19.31 17.79
CA SER A 266 8.79 -18.17 18.66
C SER A 266 8.69 -16.87 17.87
N CYS A 267 7.69 -16.06 18.17
CA CYS A 267 7.46 -14.78 17.56
C CYS A 267 7.23 -13.67 18.59
N ASP A 268 7.52 -12.43 18.18
CA ASP A 268 7.31 -11.22 18.96
C ASP A 268 7.27 -9.99 18.03
N GLN A 269 7.55 -8.80 18.55
CA GLN A 269 7.56 -7.56 17.75
C GLN A 269 8.73 -7.49 16.75
N THR A 270 9.76 -8.32 16.93
CA THR A 270 10.97 -8.39 16.09
C THR A 270 10.94 -9.62 15.18
N LEU A 271 10.54 -10.77 15.73
CA LEU A 271 10.38 -12.05 15.02
C LEU A 271 8.95 -12.15 14.48
N ARG A 272 8.77 -11.91 13.19
CA ARG A 272 7.45 -11.90 12.56
C ARG A 272 7.09 -13.28 12.03
N CYS A 273 5.82 -13.61 12.11
CA CYS A 273 5.28 -14.77 11.43
C CYS A 273 5.11 -14.47 9.93
N PRO A 274 5.19 -15.50 9.06
CA PRO A 274 4.97 -15.35 7.63
C PRO A 274 3.51 -14.98 7.36
N TYR A 275 3.20 -14.47 6.18
CA TYR A 275 1.82 -14.31 5.71
C TYR A 275 1.04 -15.63 5.81
N LYS A 276 -0.29 -15.53 5.98
CA LYS A 276 -1.16 -16.67 6.32
C LYS A 276 -0.80 -17.32 7.67
N SER A 277 -0.27 -16.53 8.60
CA SER A 277 -0.04 -16.94 9.99
C SER A 277 -0.05 -15.73 10.93
N VAL A 278 -0.27 -15.98 12.22
CA VAL A 278 -0.36 -14.97 13.27
C VAL A 278 0.50 -15.37 14.47
N CYS A 279 0.99 -14.38 15.22
CA CYS A 279 1.72 -14.62 16.45
C CYS A 279 0.76 -14.81 17.63
N LEU A 280 0.45 -16.06 17.97
CA LEU A 280 -0.48 -16.40 19.05
C LEU A 280 0.28 -17.03 20.22
N GLY A 281 0.18 -16.42 21.40
CA GLY A 281 0.89 -16.93 22.58
C GLY A 281 2.42 -16.94 22.44
N GLY A 282 2.97 -16.08 21.58
CA GLY A 282 4.40 -16.01 21.28
C GLY A 282 4.90 -17.10 20.32
N VAL A 283 3.99 -17.76 19.60
CA VAL A 283 4.33 -18.78 18.59
C VAL A 283 3.57 -18.49 17.29
N CYS A 284 4.25 -18.71 16.15
CA CYS A 284 3.60 -18.58 14.85
C CYS A 284 2.64 -19.73 14.58
N VAL A 285 1.37 -19.40 14.38
CA VAL A 285 0.30 -20.35 14.05
C VAL A 285 -0.33 -19.99 12.72
N ALA A 286 -0.62 -20.98 11.89
CA ALA A 286 -1.27 -20.76 10.61
C ALA A 286 -2.67 -20.18 10.80
N THR A 287 -3.08 -19.29 9.89
CA THR A 287 -4.44 -18.76 9.80
C THR A 287 -5.22 -19.50 8.70
N GLY A 288 -6.53 -19.60 8.88
CA GLY A 288 -7.45 -20.19 7.92
C GLY A 288 -7.80 -19.25 6.77
N LEU A 289 -8.06 -19.83 5.61
CA LEU A 289 -8.75 -19.22 4.48
C LEU A 289 -10.28 -19.29 4.69
N LEU A 290 -11.04 -18.66 3.80
CA LEU A 290 -12.49 -18.69 3.84
C LEU A 290 -13.04 -20.13 3.83
N GLY A 291 -14.00 -20.40 4.70
CA GLY A 291 -14.58 -21.73 4.90
C GLY A 291 -13.76 -22.66 5.81
N GLU A 292 -12.56 -22.27 6.22
CA GLU A 292 -11.76 -23.02 7.19
C GLU A 292 -12.16 -22.67 8.64
N ALA A 293 -11.81 -23.54 9.58
CA ALA A 293 -12.17 -23.38 10.98
C ALA A 293 -11.40 -22.24 11.64
N CYS A 294 -12.07 -21.53 12.54
CA CYS A 294 -11.48 -20.49 13.38
C CYS A 294 -12.14 -20.50 14.77
N ALA A 295 -11.47 -19.94 15.76
CA ALA A 295 -12.05 -19.59 17.05
C ALA A 295 -12.15 -18.07 17.24
N HIS A 296 -11.32 -17.30 16.52
CA HIS A 296 -11.24 -15.85 16.63
C HIS A 296 -10.95 -15.20 15.27
N THR A 297 -11.38 -13.95 15.09
CA THR A 297 -11.22 -13.18 13.84
C THR A 297 -9.78 -13.12 13.34
N TYR A 298 -8.80 -12.96 14.23
CA TYR A 298 -7.38 -12.90 13.86
C TYR A 298 -6.81 -14.23 13.33
N GLU A 299 -7.59 -15.31 13.39
CA GLU A 299 -7.22 -16.63 12.86
C GLU A 299 -7.65 -16.79 11.40
N CYS A 300 -8.35 -15.81 10.82
CA CYS A 300 -8.71 -15.79 9.41
C CYS A 300 -7.78 -14.86 8.62
N ALA A 301 -7.21 -15.36 7.52
CA ALA A 301 -6.29 -14.60 6.67
C ALA A 301 -7.01 -13.53 5.82
N SER A 302 -8.29 -13.76 5.51
CA SER A 302 -9.04 -13.11 4.43
C SER A 302 -10.48 -12.73 4.83
N GLY A 303 -10.76 -12.56 6.12
CA GLY A 303 -12.12 -12.37 6.62
C GLY A 303 -12.22 -12.30 8.14
N TRP A 304 -13.37 -12.69 8.68
CA TRP A 304 -13.64 -12.75 10.12
C TRP A 304 -14.22 -14.10 10.55
N CYS A 305 -14.21 -14.36 11.86
CA CYS A 305 -14.65 -15.65 12.37
C CYS A 305 -16.15 -15.64 12.71
N GLU A 306 -16.96 -16.26 11.85
CA GLU A 306 -18.41 -16.39 12.03
C GLU A 306 -18.78 -17.85 12.31
N GLY A 307 -19.30 -18.13 13.51
CA GLY A 307 -19.79 -19.46 13.85
C GLY A 307 -18.71 -20.55 13.71
N ASP A 308 -17.50 -20.25 14.17
CA ASP A 308 -16.30 -21.11 14.12
C ASP A 308 -15.75 -21.35 12.70
N VAL A 309 -16.16 -20.55 11.71
CA VAL A 309 -15.70 -20.64 10.32
C VAL A 309 -15.29 -19.26 9.79
N CYS A 310 -14.19 -19.19 9.05
CA CYS A 310 -13.77 -17.96 8.39
C CYS A 310 -14.78 -17.58 7.30
N ALA A 311 -15.40 -16.42 7.48
CA ALA A 311 -16.39 -15.84 6.60
C ALA A 311 -15.90 -14.52 6.02
N LEU A 312 -16.52 -14.10 4.91
CA LEU A 312 -16.24 -12.82 4.28
C LEU A 312 -16.58 -11.66 5.22
N PHE A 313 -15.80 -10.60 5.12
CA PHE A 313 -16.22 -9.32 5.70
C PHE A 313 -17.50 -8.82 5.05
N LEU A 314 -18.32 -8.16 5.85
CA LEU A 314 -19.48 -7.42 5.40
C LEU A 314 -19.03 -6.07 4.81
N GLY A 315 -19.50 -5.79 3.60
CA GLY A 315 -19.28 -4.54 2.89
C GLY A 315 -20.19 -3.41 3.40
N ALA A 316 -19.95 -2.20 2.90
CA ALA A 316 -20.69 -1.01 3.28
C ALA A 316 -22.21 -1.16 3.06
N GLY A 317 -23.00 -0.80 4.06
CA GLY A 317 -24.47 -0.87 4.04
C GLY A 317 -25.05 -2.25 4.38
N GLU A 318 -24.23 -3.29 4.51
CA GLU A 318 -24.69 -4.61 4.95
C GLU A 318 -25.01 -4.62 6.45
N VAL A 319 -25.95 -5.49 6.84
CA VAL A 319 -26.41 -5.57 8.24
C VAL A 319 -25.35 -6.24 9.09
N CYS A 320 -24.95 -5.57 10.17
CA CYS A 320 -23.92 -6.03 11.07
C CYS A 320 -24.37 -5.98 12.54
N THR A 321 -23.66 -6.73 13.38
CA THR A 321 -23.83 -6.68 14.84
C THR A 321 -22.53 -6.37 15.57
N LEU A 322 -21.39 -6.57 14.91
CA LEU A 322 -20.05 -6.38 15.46
C LEU A 322 -19.20 -5.56 14.49
N ASP A 323 -18.37 -4.66 15.04
CA ASP A 323 -17.43 -3.85 14.25
C ASP A 323 -16.49 -4.71 13.40
N GLU A 324 -15.96 -5.79 13.98
CA GLU A 324 -15.02 -6.70 13.33
C GLU A 324 -15.61 -7.54 12.18
N SER A 325 -16.94 -7.58 12.05
CA SER A 325 -17.59 -8.24 10.90
C SER A 325 -17.58 -7.35 9.66
N CYS A 326 -17.39 -6.04 9.81
CA CYS A 326 -17.37 -5.09 8.71
C CYS A 326 -15.96 -4.94 8.15
N GLN A 327 -15.85 -4.80 6.82
CA GLN A 327 -14.58 -4.53 6.16
C GLN A 327 -13.94 -3.22 6.63
N SER A 328 -14.75 -2.23 6.98
CA SER A 328 -14.31 -0.96 7.57
C SER A 328 -13.89 -1.06 9.03
N GLY A 329 -14.12 -2.21 9.68
CA GLY A 329 -13.98 -2.37 11.12
C GLY A 329 -15.00 -1.55 11.92
N ARG A 330 -16.13 -1.17 11.31
CA ARG A 330 -17.16 -0.35 11.98
C ARG A 330 -18.59 -0.69 11.59
N CYS A 331 -19.38 -1.00 12.61
CA CYS A 331 -20.80 -1.29 12.56
C CYS A 331 -21.59 -0.19 13.29
N SER A 332 -22.35 0.61 12.55
CA SER A 332 -23.03 1.80 13.08
C SER A 332 -24.51 1.77 12.70
N GLY A 333 -25.39 1.91 13.70
CA GLY A 333 -26.84 1.79 13.46
C GLY A 333 -27.27 0.41 12.94
N GLY A 334 -26.46 -0.64 13.16
CA GLY A 334 -26.71 -1.99 12.67
C GLY A 334 -26.35 -2.21 11.20
N VAL A 335 -25.59 -1.29 10.59
CA VAL A 335 -25.07 -1.42 9.23
C VAL A 335 -23.58 -1.09 9.17
N CYS A 336 -22.85 -1.77 8.30
CA CYS A 336 -21.44 -1.50 8.11
C CYS A 336 -21.26 -0.12 7.47
N GLU A 337 -20.40 0.72 8.07
CA GLU A 337 -20.02 1.97 7.44
C GLU A 337 -19.08 1.70 6.25
N GLY A 338 -19.04 2.61 5.28
CA GLY A 338 -18.05 2.56 4.22
C GLY A 338 -16.63 2.66 4.75
N LEU A 339 -15.66 2.31 3.90
CA LEU A 339 -14.24 2.60 4.10
C LEU A 339 -13.99 4.10 3.94
N ALA A 340 -14.62 4.89 4.79
CA ALA A 340 -14.24 6.27 4.98
C ALA A 340 -13.16 6.24 6.06
N SER A 341 -11.94 6.71 5.74
CA SER A 341 -11.35 7.56 6.77
C SER A 341 -12.42 8.60 7.04
N ALA A 342 -12.91 8.75 8.27
CA ALA A 342 -14.11 9.52 8.61
C ALA A 342 -13.99 11.05 8.31
N CYS A 343 -13.04 11.41 7.46
CA CYS A 343 -12.44 12.68 7.15
C CYS A 343 -12.41 12.93 5.62
N LEU A 344 -12.66 11.90 4.79
CA LEU A 344 -12.73 11.96 3.32
C LEU A 344 -14.17 11.95 2.80
#